data_AF-A0A0S4R0Z8-F1
#
_entry.id   AF-A0A0S4R0Z8-F1
#
_cell.length_a   1.000
_cell.length_b   1.000
_cell.length_c   1.000
_cell.angle_alpha   90.00
_cell.angle_beta   90.00
_cell.angle_gamma   90.00
#
_symmetry.space_group_name_H-M   'P 1'
#
loop_
_entity.id
_entity.type
_entity.pdbx_description
1 polymer ?
#
loop_
_entity_poly.entity_id
_entity_poly.type
_entity_poly.pdbx_seq_one_letter_code
_entity_poly.pdbx_strand_id
1 'polypeptide(L)'
;MTGRRLRLHHRDYFDHEVHDGDIHPHDERSEDLDCEPDEYDREDGLSAVDLAVARLTNLGVTEPSSGPGFPGPHCWWGGTVTLSHYTGEMRETAAHPEGFSEAECRELWARLTGA
;
A
#
# COMPACT_ATOMS: atom_id res chain seq x y z
N MET A 1 10.21 16.60 6.00
CA MET A 1 8.83 16.65 5.48
C MET A 1 7.99 15.81 6.42
N THR A 2 6.99 16.38 7.08
CA THR A 2 6.19 15.74 8.15
C THR A 2 4.70 15.79 7.76
N GLY A 3 4.34 15.09 6.68
CA GLY A 3 2.96 14.94 6.21
C GLY A 3 2.61 13.44 6.09
N ARG A 4 1.33 13.13 5.94
CA ARG A 4 0.85 11.75 5.75
C ARG A 4 1.06 11.29 4.33
N ARG A 5 1.64 10.11 4.15
CA ARG A 5 1.93 9.54 2.83
C ARG A 5 1.77 8.03 2.81
N LEU A 6 1.54 7.48 1.63
CA LEU A 6 1.64 6.05 1.37
C LEU A 6 2.97 5.79 0.66
N ARG A 7 3.86 5.04 1.32
CA ARG A 7 5.08 4.56 0.69
C ARG A 7 4.76 3.29 -0.10
N LEU A 8 4.80 3.39 -1.42
CA LEU A 8 4.57 2.27 -2.32
C LEU A 8 5.87 1.52 -2.58
N HIS A 9 5.74 0.21 -2.67
CA HIS A 9 6.79 -0.71 -3.05
C HIS A 9 6.29 -1.54 -4.23
N HIS A 10 6.98 -1.44 -5.37
CA HIS A 10 6.70 -2.29 -6.53
C HIS A 10 7.87 -3.24 -6.71
N ARG A 11 7.55 -4.52 -6.87
CA ARG A 11 8.52 -5.59 -7.03
C ARG A 11 8.15 -6.43 -8.24
N ASP A 12 9.11 -6.57 -9.14
CA ASP A 12 9.01 -7.40 -10.33
C ASP A 12 9.90 -8.64 -10.13
N TYR A 13 9.33 -9.84 -10.21
CA TYR A 13 10.02 -11.13 -10.05
C TYR A 13 9.94 -11.95 -11.36
N PHE A 14 10.87 -12.88 -11.55
CA PHE A 14 10.81 -13.88 -12.62
C PHE A 14 10.77 -15.31 -12.04
N ASP A 15 9.83 -16.13 -12.51
CA ASP A 15 9.58 -17.51 -12.05
C ASP A 15 10.81 -18.45 -12.14
N HIS A 16 11.79 -18.11 -12.98
CA HIS A 16 12.98 -18.94 -13.20
C HIS A 16 14.20 -18.56 -12.35
N GLU A 17 14.10 -17.58 -11.45
CA GLU A 17 15.21 -17.06 -10.64
C GLU A 17 15.13 -17.49 -9.16
N VAL A 18 14.57 -18.68 -8.88
CA VAL A 18 14.63 -19.29 -7.53
C VAL A 18 16.05 -19.79 -7.28
N HIS A 19 16.85 -18.99 -6.55
CA HIS A 19 18.15 -19.41 -6.05
C HIS A 19 18.04 -19.70 -4.55
N ASP A 20 18.35 -20.94 -4.14
CA ASP A 20 18.43 -21.37 -2.74
C ASP A 20 17.16 -21.13 -1.88
N GLY A 21 15.98 -21.07 -2.51
CA GLY A 21 14.69 -20.97 -1.82
C GLY A 21 14.24 -19.54 -1.50
N ASP A 22 15.06 -18.53 -1.83
CA ASP A 22 14.68 -17.12 -1.77
C ASP A 22 14.33 -16.62 -3.17
N ILE A 23 13.24 -15.86 -3.25
CA ILE A 23 12.83 -15.15 -4.46
C ILE A 23 13.26 -13.69 -4.28
N HIS A 24 14.27 -13.25 -5.03
CA HIS A 24 14.66 -11.84 -5.06
C HIS A 24 13.93 -11.11 -6.19
N PRO A 25 13.45 -9.88 -5.95
CA PRO A 25 12.93 -9.08 -7.04
C PRO A 25 14.05 -8.73 -8.01
N HIS A 26 13.76 -8.87 -9.29
CA HIS A 26 14.63 -8.45 -10.39
C HIS A 26 14.70 -6.92 -10.47
N ASP A 27 13.58 -6.26 -10.21
CA ASP A 27 13.49 -4.80 -10.07
C ASP A 27 12.66 -4.46 -8.83
N GLU A 28 13.14 -3.49 -8.05
CA GLU A 28 12.43 -2.93 -6.90
C GLU A 28 12.48 -1.41 -7.00
N ARG A 29 11.30 -0.81 -7.00
CA ARG A 29 11.13 0.64 -6.98
C ARG A 29 10.19 1.04 -5.85
N SER A 30 10.44 2.22 -5.29
CA SER A 30 9.55 2.80 -4.29
C SER A 30 9.23 4.24 -4.64
N GLU A 31 7.99 4.63 -4.39
CA GLU A 31 7.53 5.99 -4.53
C GLU A 31 6.65 6.38 -3.34
N ASP A 32 6.56 7.67 -3.08
CA ASP A 32 5.71 8.21 -2.03
C ASP A 32 4.50 8.89 -2.67
N LEU A 33 3.30 8.47 -2.26
CA LEU A 33 2.06 9.18 -2.58
C LEU A 33 1.65 10.06 -1.41
N ASP A 34 1.67 11.37 -1.63
CA ASP A 34 1.19 12.34 -0.65
C ASP A 34 -0.32 12.16 -0.41
N CYS A 35 -0.70 12.16 0.86
CA CYS A 35 -2.07 12.06 1.34
C CYS A 35 -2.41 13.23 2.26
N GLU A 36 -1.53 14.22 2.42
CA GLU A 36 -1.88 15.42 3.18
C GLU A 36 -2.86 16.27 2.34
N PRO A 37 -4.06 16.57 2.86
CA PRO A 37 -5.06 17.29 2.09
C PRO A 37 -4.59 18.72 1.79
N ASP A 38 -4.83 19.17 0.56
CA ASP A 38 -4.58 20.55 0.16
C ASP A 38 -5.75 21.49 0.52
N GLU A 39 -5.78 22.71 -0.03
CA GLU A 39 -6.87 23.66 0.24
C GLU A 39 -8.20 23.16 -0.33
N TYR A 40 -8.19 22.59 -1.54
CA TYR A 40 -9.39 22.10 -2.22
C TYR A 40 -9.92 20.82 -1.57
N ASP A 41 -9.03 19.90 -1.20
CA ASP A 41 -9.41 18.69 -0.45
C ASP A 41 -10.15 19.07 0.85
N ARG A 42 -9.65 20.10 1.55
CA ARG A 42 -10.30 20.59 2.78
C ARG A 42 -11.64 21.27 2.51
N GLU A 43 -11.78 22.00 1.41
CA GLU A 43 -13.07 22.59 0.99
C GLU A 43 -14.12 21.51 0.70
N ASP A 44 -13.70 20.39 0.09
CA ASP A 44 -14.55 19.23 -0.17
C ASP A 44 -14.74 18.31 1.06
N GLY A 45 -14.12 18.65 2.19
CA GLY A 45 -14.22 17.90 3.44
C GLY A 45 -13.45 16.58 3.44
N LEU A 46 -12.48 16.40 2.55
CA LEU A 46 -11.63 15.22 2.46
C LEU A 46 -10.51 15.26 3.51
N SER A 47 -10.38 14.15 4.23
CA SER A 47 -9.27 13.91 5.15
C SER A 47 -8.14 13.13 4.47
N ALA A 48 -6.98 13.08 5.12
CA ALA A 48 -5.87 12.26 4.66
C ALA A 48 -6.22 10.76 4.57
N VAL A 49 -7.15 10.29 5.41
CA VAL A 49 -7.68 8.92 5.36
C VAL A 49 -8.52 8.72 4.11
N ASP A 50 -9.39 9.67 3.74
CA ASP A 50 -10.19 9.59 2.52
C ASP A 50 -9.29 9.49 1.28
N LEU A 51 -8.26 10.33 1.23
CA LEU A 51 -7.26 10.32 0.16
C LEU A 51 -6.52 8.99 0.10
N ALA A 52 -6.02 8.48 1.23
CA ALA A 52 -5.31 7.21 1.27
C ALA A 52 -6.20 6.02 0.87
N VAL A 53 -7.45 5.95 1.33
CA VAL A 53 -8.41 4.92 0.90
C VAL A 53 -8.59 4.98 -0.62
N ALA A 54 -8.87 6.16 -1.17
CA ALA A 54 -9.06 6.32 -2.61
C ALA A 54 -7.82 5.88 -3.42
N ARG A 55 -6.61 6.22 -2.97
CA ARG A 55 -5.36 5.79 -3.62
C ARG A 55 -5.19 4.27 -3.56
N LEU A 56 -5.34 3.66 -2.39
CA LEU A 56 -5.19 2.20 -2.21
C LEU A 56 -6.23 1.42 -3.02
N THR A 57 -7.48 1.87 -3.04
CA THR A 57 -8.53 1.27 -3.88
C THR A 57 -8.23 1.40 -5.37
N ASN A 58 -7.79 2.58 -5.84
CA ASN A 58 -7.44 2.78 -7.24
C ASN A 58 -6.25 1.92 -7.70
N LEU A 59 -5.32 1.64 -6.79
CA LEU A 59 -4.17 0.76 -7.04
C LEU A 59 -4.51 -0.73 -6.88
N GLY A 60 -5.69 -1.08 -6.35
CA GLY A 60 -6.04 -2.46 -6.01
C GLY A 60 -5.21 -3.04 -4.85
N VAL A 61 -4.68 -2.19 -3.98
CA VAL A 61 -3.79 -2.53 -2.85
C VAL A 61 -4.60 -2.48 -1.56
N THR A 62 -5.49 -3.45 -1.38
CA THR A 62 -6.52 -3.42 -0.32
C THR A 62 -6.47 -4.62 0.63
N GLU A 63 -5.49 -5.52 0.48
CA GLU A 63 -5.34 -6.67 1.37
C GLU A 63 -4.41 -6.33 2.55
N PRO A 64 -4.89 -6.29 3.80
CA PRO A 64 -4.05 -5.92 4.92
C PRO A 64 -3.14 -7.09 5.32
N SER A 65 -1.88 -6.79 5.63
CA SER A 65 -0.91 -7.77 6.14
C SER A 65 -1.19 -8.19 7.59
N SER A 66 -2.04 -7.43 8.30
CA SER A 66 -2.34 -7.66 9.71
C SER A 66 -3.76 -7.18 10.09
N GLY A 67 -4.24 -7.64 11.24
CA GLY A 67 -5.55 -7.25 11.78
C GLY A 67 -5.53 -5.96 12.60
N PRO A 68 -6.70 -5.45 13.01
CA PRO A 68 -6.85 -4.13 13.65
C PRO A 68 -6.27 -4.07 15.07
N GLY A 69 -5.93 -5.23 15.65
CA GLY A 69 -5.25 -5.35 16.94
C GLY A 69 -3.72 -5.36 16.84
N PHE A 70 -3.16 -5.29 15.63
CA PHE A 70 -1.71 -5.20 15.47
C PHE A 70 -1.22 -3.81 15.91
N PRO A 71 -0.28 -3.71 16.85
CA PRO A 71 0.15 -2.42 17.40
C PRO A 71 0.93 -1.59 16.37
N GLY A 72 0.65 -0.28 16.33
CA GLY A 72 1.33 0.71 15.50
C GLY A 72 0.76 0.90 14.08
N PRO A 73 1.24 1.91 13.34
CA PRO A 73 0.79 2.24 11.99
C PRO A 73 1.26 1.25 10.90
N HIS A 74 1.81 0.11 11.31
CA HIS A 74 2.62 -0.79 10.48
C HIS A 74 1.81 -1.81 9.67
N CYS A 75 0.52 -1.58 9.44
CA CYS A 75 -0.25 -2.44 8.54
C CYS A 75 0.23 -2.16 7.12
N TRP A 76 0.88 -3.14 6.51
CA TRP A 76 1.16 -3.12 5.09
C TRP A 76 -0.10 -3.51 4.33
N TRP A 77 -0.29 -2.94 3.16
CA TRP A 77 -1.36 -3.29 2.26
C TRP A 77 -0.76 -3.94 1.02
N GLY A 78 -1.19 -5.15 0.70
CA GLY A 78 -0.83 -5.86 -0.51
C GLY A 78 -1.90 -5.68 -1.59
N GLY A 79 -1.46 -5.63 -2.84
CA GLY A 79 -2.33 -5.73 -4.01
C GLY A 79 -2.29 -7.11 -4.64
N THR A 80 -3.12 -7.29 -5.67
CA THR A 80 -3.11 -8.54 -6.45
C THR A 80 -1.77 -8.73 -7.13
N VAL A 81 -1.14 -9.87 -6.87
CA VAL A 81 0.03 -10.31 -7.62
C VAL A 81 -0.41 -10.71 -9.02
N THR A 82 0.18 -10.08 -10.05
CA THR A 82 -0.07 -10.47 -11.45
C THR A 82 1.06 -11.37 -11.94
N LEU A 83 0.74 -12.60 -12.35
CA LEU A 83 1.68 -13.53 -12.98
C LEU A 83 1.40 -13.65 -14.49
N SER A 84 2.39 -13.31 -15.31
CA SER A 84 2.37 -13.57 -16.74
C SER A 84 2.93 -14.95 -17.02
N HIS A 85 2.06 -15.93 -17.31
CA HIS A 85 2.49 -17.28 -17.66
C HIS A 85 3.27 -17.37 -18.99
N TYR A 86 3.23 -16.32 -19.83
CA TYR A 86 3.98 -16.27 -21.09
C TYR A 86 5.43 -15.81 -20.87
N THR A 87 5.67 -14.87 -19.96
CA THR A 87 7.00 -14.31 -19.69
C THR A 87 7.63 -14.81 -18.40
N GLY A 88 6.84 -15.43 -17.51
CA GLY A 88 7.24 -15.77 -16.15
C GLY A 88 7.34 -14.55 -15.21
N GLU A 89 6.91 -13.36 -15.65
CA GLU A 89 6.96 -12.13 -14.85
C GLU A 89 5.85 -12.12 -13.80
N MET A 90 6.22 -11.87 -12.55
CA MET A 90 5.30 -11.66 -11.45
C MET A 90 5.47 -10.23 -10.94
N ARG A 91 4.38 -9.46 -10.85
CA ARG A 91 4.40 -8.09 -10.32
C ARG A 91 3.60 -7.99 -9.04
N GLU A 92 4.21 -7.41 -8.02
CA GLU A 92 3.62 -7.14 -6.72
C GLU A 92 3.67 -5.63 -6.46
N THR A 93 2.58 -5.09 -5.90
CA THR A 93 2.56 -3.73 -5.35
C THR A 93 2.07 -3.80 -3.91
N ALA A 94 2.82 -3.19 -3.01
CA ALA A 94 2.47 -3.05 -1.61
C ALA A 94 2.57 -1.59 -1.17
N ALA A 95 1.84 -1.21 -0.13
CA ALA A 95 1.81 0.14 0.41
C ALA A 95 1.96 0.14 1.93
N HIS A 96 2.76 1.07 2.44
CA HIS A 96 2.95 1.30 3.87
C HIS A 96 2.52 2.74 4.24
N PRO A 97 1.52 2.92 5.12
CA PRO A 97 1.15 4.24 5.61
C PRO A 97 2.23 4.83 6.51
N GLU A 98 2.71 6.02 6.19
CA GLU A 98 3.67 6.78 6.99
C GLU A 98 3.10 8.11 7.44
N GLY A 99 3.34 8.48 8.71
CA GLY A 99 2.87 9.74 9.28
C GLY A 99 1.41 9.75 9.73
N PHE A 100 0.67 8.65 9.51
CA PHE A 100 -0.68 8.46 10.04
C PHE A 100 -0.63 8.10 11.53
N SER A 101 -1.57 8.64 12.29
CA SER A 101 -1.81 8.27 13.69
C SER A 101 -2.46 6.88 13.79
N GLU A 102 -2.40 6.25 14.97
CA GLU A 102 -3.07 4.95 15.17
C GLU A 102 -4.58 5.00 14.89
N ALA A 103 -5.25 6.11 15.23
CA ALA A 103 -6.67 6.26 14.97
C ALA A 103 -6.96 6.27 13.46
N GLU A 104 -6.16 7.00 12.70
CA GLU A 104 -6.27 7.07 11.24
C GLU A 104 -5.93 5.71 10.58
N CYS A 105 -4.94 4.98 11.09
CA CYS A 105 -4.63 3.62 10.61
C CYS A 105 -5.77 2.63 10.89
N ARG A 106 -6.41 2.71 12.06
CA ARG A 106 -7.60 1.88 12.36
C ARG A 106 -8.77 2.24 11.45
N GLU A 107 -8.98 3.51 11.18
CA GLU A 107 -10.01 3.98 10.27
C GLU A 107 -9.76 3.51 8.83
N LEU A 108 -8.52 3.65 8.33
CA LEU A 108 -8.08 3.08 7.05
C LEU A 108 -8.40 1.59 6.97
N TRP A 109 -8.04 0.85 8.02
CA TRP A 109 -8.27 -0.58 8.09
C TRP A 109 -9.76 -0.93 8.01
N ALA A 110 -10.59 -0.27 8.83
CA ALA A 110 -12.04 -0.48 8.85
C ALA A 110 -12.68 -0.20 7.48
N ARG A 111 -12.31 0.92 6.84
CA ARG A 111 -12.85 1.33 5.54
C ARG A 111 -12.48 0.38 4.40
N LEU A 112 -11.26 -0.16 4.38
CA LEU A 112 -10.80 -1.06 3.31
C LEU A 112 -11.26 -2.52 3.50
N THR A 113 -11.56 -2.92 4.73
CA THR A 113 -12.01 -4.29 5.05
C THR A 113 -13.51 -4.43 5.28
N GLY A 114 -14.24 -3.32 5.43
CA GLY A 114 -15.69 -3.30 5.68
C GLY A 114 -16.09 -3.64 7.11
N ALA A 115 -15.20 -3.45 8.08
CA ALA A 115 -15.37 -3.77 9.50
C ALA A 115 -15.88 -2.59 10.35
#